data_AF-A0A183BZV3-F1
#
_entry.id   AF-A0A183BZV3-F1
#
_cell.length_a   1.000
_cell.length_b   1.000
_cell.length_c   1.000
_cell.angle_alpha   90.00
_cell.angle_beta   90.00
_cell.angle_gamma   90.00
#
_symmetry.space_group_name_H-M   'P 1'
#
loop_
_entity.id
_entity.type
_entity.pdbx_description
1 polymer ?
#
loop_
_entity_poly.entity_id
_entity_poly.type
_entity_poly.pdbx_seq_one_letter_code
_entity_poly.pdbx_strand_id
1 'polypeptide(L)'
;MYCMHCNGIMLGFPTVDPPLGNSFHDPVVFLGPGGYYYMTVGVERKDGSAGVVLLYKNKNKRADQLDRDWQYQGVLYEDNRDGLQMCECPILIAMGDPLNANTEWVLSYVSDKGSFSVLGKDAEGRERMNPLFVGHFDGRKFQHRFEQKMDFVGGSFAYQGFYDKQSGRTYLIGWISDISWVGATSHTLPKAIFFE
;
A
#
# COMPACT_ATOMS: atom_id res chain seq x y z
N MET A 1 -12.76 -0.67 11.83
CA MET A 1 -11.67 -0.25 10.92
C MET A 1 -12.36 0.17 9.63
N TYR A 2 -12.69 1.46 9.50
CA TYR A 2 -13.40 1.97 8.33
C TYR A 2 -12.37 2.33 7.27
N CYS A 3 -12.48 1.72 6.09
CA CYS A 3 -11.99 2.35 4.87
C CYS A 3 -12.66 3.72 4.82
N MET A 4 -11.90 4.79 5.08
CA MET A 4 -12.45 6.13 4.93
C MET A 4 -12.81 6.27 3.46
N HIS A 5 -14.11 6.35 3.19
CA HIS A 5 -14.63 6.93 1.98
C HIS A 5 -14.10 8.38 1.92
N CYS A 6 -12.89 8.56 1.40
CA CYS A 6 -12.20 9.84 1.25
C CYS A 6 -12.77 10.65 0.07
N ASN A 7 -14.10 10.59 -0.14
CA ASN A 7 -14.79 11.31 -1.22
C ASN A 7 -14.63 12.83 -1.13
N GLY A 8 -14.19 13.37 0.01
CA GLY A 8 -13.90 14.80 0.19
C GLY A 8 -12.41 15.18 0.08
N ILE A 9 -11.48 14.24 0.20
CA ILE A 9 -10.03 14.53 0.17
C ILE A 9 -9.47 14.40 -1.25
N MET A 10 -9.95 13.47 -2.08
CA MET A 10 -9.24 13.11 -3.32
C MET A 10 -9.53 13.97 -4.56
N LEU A 11 -10.49 14.91 -4.50
CA LEU A 11 -10.78 15.81 -5.62
C LEU A 11 -9.68 16.88 -5.75
N GLY A 12 -8.89 16.80 -6.82
CA GLY A 12 -7.88 17.83 -7.16
C GLY A 12 -6.44 17.50 -6.76
N PHE A 13 -6.13 16.26 -6.40
CA PHE A 13 -4.75 15.85 -6.16
C PHE A 13 -3.99 15.81 -7.50
N PRO A 14 -2.83 16.49 -7.63
CA PRO A 14 -2.02 16.38 -8.83
C PRO A 14 -1.55 14.94 -9.02
N THR A 15 -1.62 14.44 -10.25
CA THR A 15 -1.17 13.10 -10.68
C THR A 15 -0.06 13.23 -11.73
N VAL A 16 0.46 12.11 -12.24
CA VAL A 16 1.45 12.14 -13.34
C VAL A 16 0.88 12.71 -14.64
N ASP A 17 1.79 13.18 -15.50
CA ASP A 17 1.58 13.42 -16.92
C ASP A 17 2.33 12.33 -17.71
N PRO A 18 1.68 11.49 -18.55
CA PRO A 18 0.24 11.50 -18.87
C PRO A 18 -0.63 10.98 -17.72
N PRO A 19 -1.92 11.35 -17.69
CA PRO A 19 -2.85 10.98 -16.62
C PRO A 19 -2.95 9.47 -16.49
N LEU A 20 -3.05 9.00 -15.25
CA LEU A 20 -3.25 7.59 -14.87
C LEU A 20 -4.65 7.12 -15.28
N GLY A 21 -4.90 5.81 -15.27
CA GLY A 21 -6.19 5.26 -15.65
C GLY A 21 -7.34 5.62 -14.69
N ASN A 22 -8.47 4.91 -14.79
CA ASN A 22 -9.69 5.27 -14.06
C ASN A 22 -9.67 4.89 -12.57
N SER A 23 -8.61 4.18 -12.13
CA SER A 23 -8.44 3.65 -10.79
C SER A 23 -7.58 4.58 -9.93
N PHE A 24 -8.15 5.11 -8.84
CA PHE A 24 -7.47 5.93 -7.83
C PHE A 24 -8.08 5.64 -6.46
N HIS A 25 -7.46 4.76 -5.68
CA HIS A 25 -8.09 4.26 -4.45
C HIS A 25 -7.09 3.83 -3.37
N ASP A 26 -7.67 3.56 -2.20
CA ASP A 26 -7.03 3.04 -0.99
C ASP A 26 -5.87 3.90 -0.46
N PRO A 27 -6.11 5.19 -0.15
CA PRO A 27 -5.07 6.03 0.45
C PRO A 27 -4.64 5.49 1.82
N VAL A 28 -3.33 5.34 2.03
CA VAL A 28 -2.75 5.01 3.34
C VAL A 28 -1.84 6.15 3.79
N VAL A 29 -2.20 6.79 4.90
CA VAL A 29 -1.43 7.90 5.49
C VAL A 29 -0.51 7.37 6.60
N PHE A 30 0.76 7.73 6.56
CA PHE A 30 1.76 7.29 7.54
C PHE A 30 2.76 8.39 7.90
N LEU A 31 3.32 8.33 9.10
CA LEU A 31 4.43 9.17 9.53
C LEU A 31 5.73 8.60 8.95
N GLY A 32 6.58 9.46 8.38
CA GLY A 32 7.84 9.04 7.78
C GLY A 32 9.01 9.99 8.04
N PRO A 33 10.07 9.89 7.21
CA PRO A 33 11.33 10.59 7.44
C PRO A 33 11.16 12.10 7.66
N GLY A 34 11.93 12.63 8.60
CA GLY A 34 11.88 14.05 8.98
C GLY A 34 10.59 14.49 9.69
N GLY A 35 9.75 13.54 10.11
CA GLY A 35 8.50 13.80 10.83
C GLY A 35 7.38 14.34 9.95
N TYR A 36 7.46 14.11 8.64
CA TYR A 36 6.38 14.45 7.70
C TYR A 36 5.39 13.31 7.56
N TYR A 37 4.16 13.67 7.22
CA TYR A 37 3.14 12.71 6.82
C TYR A 37 3.21 12.45 5.32
N TYR A 38 3.08 11.19 4.97
CA TYR A 38 3.09 10.68 3.61
C TYR A 38 1.81 9.92 3.34
N MET A 39 1.46 9.79 2.07
CA MET A 39 0.32 9.02 1.64
C MET A 39 0.67 8.21 0.40
N THR A 40 0.43 6.90 0.46
CA THR A 40 0.42 6.03 -0.73
C THR A 40 -0.97 5.96 -1.32
N VAL A 41 -1.06 5.89 -2.66
CA VAL A 41 -2.32 5.68 -3.38
C VAL A 41 -2.08 4.68 -4.51
N GLY A 42 -3.00 3.74 -4.67
CA GLY A 42 -2.95 2.74 -5.73
C GLY A 42 -3.60 3.30 -6.98
N VAL A 43 -2.96 3.09 -8.13
CA VAL A 43 -3.47 3.47 -9.45
C VAL A 43 -3.03 2.49 -10.53
N GLU A 44 -3.68 2.55 -11.68
CA GLU A 44 -3.29 1.82 -12.90
C GLU A 44 -2.60 2.76 -13.89
N ARG A 45 -1.66 2.26 -14.69
CA ARG A 45 -1.20 2.96 -15.90
C ARG A 45 -2.36 3.09 -16.89
N LYS A 46 -2.40 4.20 -17.62
CA LYS A 46 -3.48 4.50 -18.58
C LYS A 46 -3.68 3.45 -19.68
N ASP A 47 -2.59 2.80 -20.09
CA ASP A 47 -2.57 1.75 -21.09
C ASP A 47 -2.80 0.34 -20.49
N GLY A 48 -3.05 0.24 -19.18
CA GLY A 48 -3.23 -1.02 -18.46
C GLY A 48 -1.95 -1.85 -18.37
N SER A 49 -0.77 -1.27 -18.61
CA SER A 49 0.50 -2.00 -18.65
C SER A 49 1.09 -2.34 -17.28
N ALA A 50 0.70 -1.61 -16.23
CA ALA A 50 1.27 -1.76 -14.90
C ALA A 50 0.36 -1.20 -13.81
N GLY A 51 0.46 -1.78 -12.62
CA GLY A 51 -0.02 -1.17 -11.37
C GLY A 51 1.04 -0.26 -10.78
N VAL A 52 0.59 0.84 -10.18
CA VAL A 52 1.45 1.93 -9.72
C VAL A 52 1.06 2.32 -8.30
N VAL A 53 2.07 2.59 -7.47
CA VAL A 53 1.91 3.21 -6.16
C VAL A 53 2.42 4.63 -6.24
N LEU A 54 1.54 5.60 -6.03
CA LEU A 54 1.88 7.02 -5.94
C LEU A 54 2.32 7.40 -4.54
N LEU A 55 3.18 8.42 -4.45
CA LEU A 55 3.54 9.05 -3.18
C LEU A 55 3.08 10.50 -3.14
N TYR A 56 2.48 10.86 -2.02
CA TYR A 56 2.21 12.23 -1.64
C TYR A 56 2.88 12.53 -0.30
N LYS A 57 3.22 13.80 -0.08
CA LYS A 57 3.79 14.32 1.16
C LYS A 57 2.97 15.51 1.62
N ASN A 58 2.58 15.54 2.89
CA ASN A 58 1.92 16.71 3.47
C ASN A 58 2.98 17.76 3.86
N LYS A 59 2.67 19.05 3.65
CA LYS A 59 3.54 20.14 4.12
C LYS A 59 3.55 20.24 5.65
N ASN A 60 2.46 19.84 6.31
CA ASN A 60 2.29 19.87 7.75
C ASN A 60 2.88 18.62 8.41
N LYS A 61 3.48 18.80 9.58
CA LYS A 61 4.00 17.72 10.43
C LYS A 61 3.05 17.33 11.56
N ARG A 62 1.83 17.85 11.56
CA ARG A 62 0.85 17.61 12.62
C ARG A 62 -0.33 16.79 12.09
N ALA A 63 -0.70 15.76 12.85
CA ALA A 63 -1.81 14.87 12.50
C ALA A 63 -3.16 15.59 12.36
N ASP A 64 -3.35 16.69 13.09
CA ASP A 64 -4.60 17.46 13.08
C ASP A 64 -4.72 18.44 11.90
N GLN A 65 -3.76 18.44 10.97
CA GLN A 65 -3.69 19.36 9.82
C GLN A 65 -3.49 18.62 8.48
N LEU A 66 -3.98 17.39 8.37
CA LEU A 66 -3.81 16.52 7.21
C LEU A 66 -4.97 16.56 6.21
N ASP A 67 -5.95 17.44 6.41
CA ASP A 67 -7.12 17.62 5.56
C ASP A 67 -6.81 18.39 4.25
N ARG A 68 -5.60 18.93 4.11
CA ARG A 68 -5.15 19.77 2.99
C ARG A 68 -3.64 19.68 2.80
N ASP A 69 -3.09 20.44 1.84
CA ASP A 69 -1.64 20.65 1.64
C ASP A 69 -0.80 19.41 1.29
N TRP A 70 -1.42 18.44 0.64
CA TRP A 70 -0.72 17.30 0.07
C TRP A 70 -0.02 17.66 -1.25
N GLN A 71 1.24 17.26 -1.38
CA GLN A 71 2.06 17.49 -2.55
C GLN A 71 2.45 16.16 -3.18
N TYR A 72 2.14 15.99 -4.46
CA TYR A 72 2.59 14.83 -5.23
C TYR A 72 4.12 14.77 -5.27
N GLN A 73 4.68 13.59 -4.97
CA GLN A 73 6.13 13.35 -4.92
C GLN A 73 6.63 12.50 -6.08
N GLY A 74 5.73 11.83 -6.82
CA GLY A 74 6.12 10.93 -7.89
C GLY A 74 5.53 9.52 -7.73
N VAL A 75 5.92 8.66 -8.65
CA VAL A 75 5.71 7.21 -8.56
C VAL A 75 6.68 6.66 -7.53
N LEU A 76 6.16 6.03 -6.48
CA LEU A 76 6.96 5.33 -5.48
C LEU A 76 7.44 3.99 -6.01
N TYR A 77 6.53 3.26 -6.66
CA TYR A 77 6.75 1.91 -7.14
C TYR A 77 5.82 1.61 -8.33
N GLU A 78 6.29 0.72 -9.21
CA GLU A 78 5.55 0.24 -10.37
C GLU A 78 5.80 -1.27 -10.50
N ASP A 79 4.72 -2.02 -10.73
CA ASP A 79 4.79 -3.45 -11.02
C ASP A 79 4.04 -3.76 -12.31
N ASN A 80 4.76 -4.35 -13.27
CA ASN A 80 4.23 -4.78 -14.56
C ASN A 80 4.37 -6.31 -14.75
N ARG A 81 4.71 -7.05 -13.69
CA ARG A 81 4.88 -8.50 -13.72
C ARG A 81 3.52 -9.19 -13.82
N ASP A 82 3.52 -10.37 -14.42
CA ASP A 82 2.37 -11.28 -14.49
C ASP A 82 1.09 -10.67 -15.07
N GLY A 83 1.18 -9.56 -15.82
CA GLY A 83 0.03 -8.82 -16.35
C GLY A 83 -0.77 -8.08 -15.27
N LEU A 84 -0.12 -7.70 -14.16
CA LEU A 84 -0.66 -6.84 -13.13
C LEU A 84 -1.00 -5.46 -13.73
N GLN A 85 -2.20 -4.98 -13.44
CA GLN A 85 -2.68 -3.68 -13.92
C GLN A 85 -2.87 -2.68 -12.78
N MET A 86 -3.02 -3.18 -11.55
CA MET A 86 -3.39 -2.38 -10.41
C MET A 86 -2.72 -2.87 -9.13
N CYS A 87 -2.17 -1.92 -8.36
CA CYS A 87 -1.69 -2.15 -7.00
C CYS A 87 -2.76 -1.68 -6.01
N GLU A 88 -3.68 -2.56 -5.60
CA GLU A 88 -4.73 -2.19 -4.62
C GLU A 88 -4.19 -2.18 -3.19
N CYS A 89 -4.84 -1.43 -2.30
CA CYS A 89 -4.48 -1.35 -0.88
C CYS A 89 -2.96 -1.16 -0.63
N PRO A 90 -2.28 -0.19 -1.29
CA PRO A 90 -0.85 -0.06 -1.11
C PRO A 90 -0.50 0.48 0.27
N ILE A 91 0.36 -0.23 0.98
CA ILE A 91 0.89 0.16 2.28
C ILE A 91 2.40 0.32 2.18
N LEU A 92 2.90 1.46 2.67
CA LEU A 92 4.31 1.67 3.01
C LEU A 92 4.39 1.92 4.52
N ILE A 93 5.04 1.04 5.26
CA ILE A 93 5.05 1.08 6.72
C ILE A 93 6.45 0.88 7.30
N ALA A 94 6.75 1.63 8.35
CA ALA A 94 8.00 1.53 9.09
C ALA A 94 8.06 0.23 9.91
N MET A 95 9.22 -0.43 9.92
CA MET A 95 9.52 -1.59 10.75
C MET A 95 10.27 -1.16 12.02
N GLY A 96 9.61 -0.32 12.83
CA GLY A 96 10.22 0.34 13.98
C GLY A 96 9.87 1.83 14.00
N ASP A 97 10.64 2.63 14.74
CA ASP A 97 10.40 4.06 14.86
C ASP A 97 10.54 4.76 13.48
N PRO A 98 9.47 5.32 12.90
CA PRO A 98 9.54 6.00 11.60
C PRO A 98 10.44 7.24 11.59
N LEU A 99 10.84 7.75 12.76
CA LEU A 99 11.75 8.89 12.88
C LEU A 99 13.24 8.48 12.94
N ASN A 100 13.53 7.19 13.10
CA ASN A 100 14.89 6.69 13.06
C ASN A 100 15.33 6.52 11.60
N ALA A 101 16.46 7.14 11.23
CA ALA A 101 17.00 7.11 9.87
C ALA A 101 17.42 5.70 9.40
N ASN A 102 17.66 4.77 10.33
CA ASN A 102 18.02 3.39 10.02
C ASN A 102 16.82 2.44 9.96
N THR A 103 15.60 2.96 10.11
CA THR A 103 14.39 2.14 10.05
C THR A 103 14.20 1.58 8.65
N GLU A 104 14.03 0.25 8.59
CA GLU A 104 13.57 -0.44 7.40
C GLU A 104 12.08 -0.23 7.19
N TRP A 105 11.66 -0.33 5.94
CA TRP A 105 10.31 -0.08 5.50
C TRP A 105 9.80 -1.27 4.71
N VAL A 106 8.50 -1.53 4.83
CA VAL A 106 7.80 -2.55 4.07
C VAL A 106 6.82 -1.88 3.13
N LEU A 107 6.99 -2.14 1.84
CA LEU A 107 6.01 -1.84 0.81
C LEU A 107 5.24 -3.12 0.48
N SER A 108 3.91 -3.05 0.43
CA SER A 108 3.04 -4.16 0.01
C SER A 108 1.81 -3.59 -0.70
N TYR A 109 1.19 -4.40 -1.54
CA TYR A 109 -0.09 -4.14 -2.19
C TYR A 109 -0.78 -5.47 -2.53
N VAL A 110 -2.05 -5.42 -2.92
CA VAL A 110 -2.73 -6.54 -3.56
C VAL A 110 -2.53 -6.43 -5.06
N SER A 111 -2.10 -7.53 -5.67
CA SER A 111 -1.97 -7.61 -7.12
C SER A 111 -3.33 -7.83 -7.78
N ASP A 112 -3.80 -6.88 -8.58
CA ASP A 112 -5.04 -7.00 -9.37
C ASP A 112 -4.77 -6.75 -10.87
N LYS A 113 -5.50 -7.46 -11.73
CA LYS A 113 -5.47 -7.33 -13.20
C LYS A 113 -6.59 -6.42 -13.74
N GLY A 114 -7.12 -5.53 -12.92
CA GLY A 114 -8.06 -4.48 -13.33
C GLY A 114 -9.53 -4.93 -13.40
N SER A 115 -9.86 -6.15 -13.01
CA SER A 115 -11.26 -6.60 -12.90
C SER A 115 -11.41 -7.71 -11.87
N PHE A 116 -12.41 -7.59 -10.99
CA PHE A 116 -12.82 -8.64 -10.04
C PHE A 116 -13.10 -10.01 -10.72
N SER A 117 -13.37 -10.02 -12.03
CA SER A 117 -13.63 -11.24 -12.81
C SER A 117 -12.38 -11.95 -13.36
N VAL A 118 -11.21 -11.29 -13.36
CA VAL A 118 -9.95 -11.85 -13.84
C VAL A 118 -8.91 -11.71 -12.74
N LEU A 119 -8.93 -12.64 -11.80
CA LEU A 119 -7.96 -12.66 -10.71
C LEU A 119 -6.60 -13.12 -11.25
N GLY A 120 -5.57 -12.31 -11.01
CA GLY A 120 -4.19 -12.68 -11.35
C GLY A 120 -3.74 -13.86 -10.51
N LYS A 121 -3.20 -14.89 -11.16
CA LYS A 121 -2.61 -16.07 -10.54
C LYS A 121 -1.09 -16.02 -10.60
N ASP A 122 -0.43 -16.39 -9.51
CA ASP A 122 1.01 -16.69 -9.54
C ASP A 122 1.30 -18.03 -10.22
N ALA A 123 2.58 -18.39 -10.35
CA ALA A 123 3.03 -19.63 -11.00
C ALA A 123 2.44 -20.91 -10.35
N GLU A 124 2.04 -20.82 -9.09
CA GLU A 124 1.42 -21.91 -8.32
C GLU A 124 -0.13 -21.86 -8.38
N GLY A 125 -0.71 -20.94 -9.16
CA GLY A 125 -2.15 -20.84 -9.37
C GLY A 125 -2.90 -20.04 -8.28
N ARG A 126 -2.19 -19.34 -7.40
CA ARG A 126 -2.79 -18.59 -6.28
C ARG A 126 -3.19 -17.18 -6.69
N GLU A 127 -4.38 -16.76 -6.27
CA GLU A 127 -4.98 -15.49 -6.64
C GLU A 127 -4.72 -14.39 -5.60
N ARG A 128 -4.64 -13.13 -6.06
CA ARG A 128 -4.54 -11.90 -5.24
C ARG A 128 -3.43 -11.95 -4.19
N MET A 129 -2.24 -12.30 -4.66
CA MET A 129 -1.05 -12.35 -3.82
C MET A 129 -0.59 -10.96 -3.39
N ASN A 130 0.03 -10.91 -2.22
CA ASN A 130 0.50 -9.69 -1.57
C ASN A 130 2.03 -9.77 -1.47
N PRO A 131 2.78 -9.22 -2.43
CA PRO A 131 4.23 -9.13 -2.29
C PRO A 131 4.58 -8.18 -1.14
N LEU A 132 5.62 -8.55 -0.40
CA LEU A 132 6.19 -7.79 0.70
C LEU A 132 7.62 -7.42 0.30
N PHE A 133 7.83 -6.17 -0.06
CA PHE A 133 9.16 -5.64 -0.36
C PHE A 133 9.71 -4.96 0.88
N VAL A 134 10.90 -5.38 1.30
CA VAL A 134 11.63 -4.77 2.41
C VAL A 134 12.72 -3.89 1.85
N GLY A 135 12.87 -2.70 2.40
CA GLY A 135 13.91 -1.79 1.97
C GLY A 135 13.92 -0.45 2.70
N HIS A 136 14.64 0.51 2.16
CA HIS A 136 14.79 1.82 2.77
C HIS A 136 13.89 2.87 2.10
N PHE A 137 13.21 3.70 2.88
CA PHE A 137 12.46 4.85 2.39
C PHE A 137 13.09 6.16 2.88
N ASP A 138 13.56 6.98 1.95
CA ASP A 138 14.25 8.25 2.25
C ASP A 138 13.30 9.47 2.32
N GLY A 139 11.99 9.23 2.20
CA GLY A 139 10.98 10.29 2.12
C GLY A 139 10.68 10.75 0.69
N ARG A 140 11.29 10.13 -0.33
CA ARG A 140 10.99 10.34 -1.76
C ARG A 140 10.98 9.03 -2.55
N LYS A 141 11.93 8.15 -2.31
CA LYS A 141 12.13 6.88 -3.02
C LYS A 141 12.15 5.72 -2.05
N PHE A 142 11.59 4.59 -2.49
CA PHE A 142 11.74 3.31 -1.82
C PHE A 142 12.81 2.49 -2.53
N GLN A 143 13.85 2.10 -1.80
CA GLN A 143 14.96 1.29 -2.28
C GLN A 143 14.78 -0.14 -1.78
N HIS A 144 14.19 -0.98 -2.63
CA HIS A 144 13.95 -2.39 -2.38
C HIS A 144 15.27 -3.16 -2.16
N ARG A 145 15.32 -3.97 -1.09
CA ARG A 145 16.42 -4.88 -0.76
C ARG A 145 16.09 -6.34 -1.04
N PHE A 146 14.95 -6.82 -0.57
CA PHE A 146 14.47 -8.18 -0.82
C PHE A 146 12.95 -8.27 -0.78
N GLU A 147 12.39 -9.29 -1.44
CA GLU A 147 10.95 -9.53 -1.58
C GLU A 147 10.58 -10.86 -0.90
N GLN A 148 9.42 -10.90 -0.26
CA GLN A 148 8.78 -12.11 0.29
C GLN A 148 7.28 -12.08 -0.01
N LYS A 149 6.60 -13.21 0.23
CA LYS A 149 5.13 -13.26 0.21
C LYS A 149 4.60 -12.98 1.61
N MET A 150 3.66 -12.05 1.76
CA MET A 150 3.02 -11.72 3.05
C MET A 150 2.26 -12.91 3.64
N ASP A 151 1.62 -13.68 2.77
CA ASP A 151 1.00 -14.96 3.06
C ASP A 151 1.25 -15.89 1.86
N PHE A 152 1.40 -17.18 2.13
CA PHE A 152 1.67 -18.17 1.09
C PHE A 152 0.39 -18.81 0.57
N VAL A 153 -0.77 -18.55 1.19
CA VAL A 153 -2.08 -19.07 0.77
C VAL A 153 -2.88 -17.98 0.05
N GLY A 154 -3.61 -18.37 -1.00
CA GLY A 154 -4.60 -17.48 -1.63
C GLY A 154 -5.77 -17.17 -0.69
N GLY A 155 -6.39 -16.01 -0.85
CA GLY A 155 -7.56 -15.61 -0.04
C GLY A 155 -7.24 -14.81 1.23
N SER A 156 -5.96 -14.52 1.50
CA SER A 156 -5.54 -13.54 2.52
C SER A 156 -4.91 -12.31 1.87
N PHE A 157 -5.58 -11.16 1.93
CA PHE A 157 -5.22 -9.98 1.14
C PHE A 157 -5.68 -8.65 1.78
N ALA A 158 -5.45 -7.54 1.09
CA ALA A 158 -5.84 -6.18 1.52
C ALA A 158 -5.27 -5.81 2.90
N TYR A 159 -3.97 -6.06 3.08
CA TYR A 159 -3.29 -5.75 4.33
C TYR A 159 -3.21 -4.25 4.57
N GLN A 160 -3.59 -3.84 5.77
CA GLN A 160 -3.33 -2.51 6.30
C GLN A 160 -2.70 -2.63 7.68
N GLY A 161 -2.04 -1.58 8.16
CA GLY A 161 -1.32 -1.64 9.41
C GLY A 161 -0.96 -0.30 9.99
N PHE A 162 -0.36 -0.36 11.17
CA PHE A 162 0.12 0.81 11.89
C PHE A 162 1.34 0.46 12.75
N TYR A 163 2.18 1.46 12.96
CA TYR A 163 3.22 1.42 13.98
C TYR A 163 2.63 1.89 15.31
N ASP A 164 2.71 1.05 16.33
CA ASP A 164 2.34 1.40 17.68
C ASP A 164 3.56 1.88 18.47
N LYS A 165 3.57 3.17 18.80
CA LYS A 165 4.65 3.79 19.57
C LYS A 165 4.74 3.24 21.00
N GLN A 166 3.64 2.76 21.58
CA GLN A 166 3.66 2.26 22.95
C GLN A 166 4.39 0.91 23.05
N SER A 167 4.11 -0.01 22.12
CA SER A 167 4.81 -1.30 22.06
C SER A 167 6.12 -1.26 21.27
N GLY A 168 6.34 -0.23 20.43
CA GLY A 168 7.46 -0.16 19.51
C GLY A 168 7.36 -1.17 18.36
N ARG A 169 6.14 -1.62 18.03
CA ARG A 169 5.89 -2.70 17.07
C ARG A 169 5.02 -2.25 15.91
N THR A 170 5.19 -2.94 14.80
CA THR A 170 4.36 -2.78 13.61
C THR A 170 3.40 -3.95 13.47
N TYR A 171 2.12 -3.62 13.31
CA TYR A 171 1.05 -4.60 13.18
C TYR A 171 0.40 -4.46 11.81
N LEU A 172 0.22 -5.59 11.13
CA LEU A 172 -0.59 -5.70 9.93
C LEU A 172 -1.83 -6.57 10.17
N ILE A 173 -2.93 -6.19 9.52
CA ILE A 173 -4.19 -6.92 9.53
C ILE A 173 -4.64 -7.02 8.08
N GLY A 174 -4.81 -8.25 7.59
CA GLY A 174 -5.39 -8.56 6.29
C GLY A 174 -6.83 -9.06 6.41
N TRP A 175 -7.53 -9.03 5.28
CA TRP A 175 -8.84 -9.65 5.09
C TRP A 175 -8.67 -11.09 4.62
N ILE A 176 -9.39 -12.03 5.24
CA ILE A 176 -9.51 -13.42 4.78
C ILE A 176 -10.89 -13.59 4.13
N SER A 177 -10.90 -13.97 2.86
CA SER A 177 -12.12 -14.30 2.15
C SER A 177 -11.90 -15.44 1.18
N ASP A 178 -12.89 -16.32 1.12
CA ASP A 178 -13.13 -17.09 -0.09
C ASP A 178 -13.74 -16.14 -1.12
N ILE A 179 -13.03 -15.91 -2.21
CA ILE A 179 -13.46 -14.97 -3.25
C ILE A 179 -14.44 -15.62 -4.25
N SER A 180 -14.57 -16.96 -4.23
CA SER A 180 -15.63 -17.65 -4.96
C SER A 180 -17.02 -17.37 -4.37
N TRP A 181 -17.07 -16.82 -3.14
CA TRP A 181 -18.30 -16.49 -2.45
C TRP A 181 -18.09 -15.33 -1.44
N VAL A 182 -18.24 -14.07 -1.88
CA VAL A 182 -18.13 -12.86 -1.03
C VAL A 182 -19.36 -12.68 -0.09
N GLY A 183 -19.86 -13.77 0.49
CA GLY A 183 -21.01 -13.80 1.40
C GLY A 183 -20.65 -14.10 2.86
N ALA A 184 -19.48 -14.70 3.13
CA ALA A 184 -18.97 -14.95 4.47
C ALA A 184 -17.51 -14.49 4.56
N THR A 185 -17.24 -13.49 5.40
CA THR A 185 -15.94 -12.81 5.47
C THR A 185 -15.42 -12.79 6.90
N SER A 186 -14.10 -12.85 7.07
CA SER A 186 -13.45 -12.71 8.37
C SER A 186 -12.14 -11.94 8.24
N HIS A 187 -11.67 -11.29 9.29
CA HIS A 187 -10.35 -10.66 9.29
C HIS A 187 -9.30 -11.65 9.79
N THR A 188 -8.08 -11.56 9.26
CA THR A 188 -6.92 -12.21 9.90
C THR A 188 -6.77 -11.70 11.33
N LEU A 189 -6.26 -12.54 12.23
CA LEU A 189 -5.71 -12.04 13.49
C LEU A 189 -4.56 -11.06 13.19
N PRO A 190 -4.34 -10.01 14.00
CA PRO A 190 -3.23 -9.10 13.80
C PRO A 190 -1.90 -9.86 13.73
N LYS A 191 -1.21 -9.73 12.59
CA LYS A 191 0.15 -10.24 12.39
C LYS A 191 1.12 -9.14 12.80
N ALA A 192 1.87 -9.37 13.87
CA ALA A 192 3.04 -8.54 14.16
C ALA A 192 4.17 -8.98 13.22
N ILE A 193 4.78 -8.03 12.51
CA ILE A 193 5.94 -8.31 11.66
C ILE A 193 7.20 -8.04 12.46
N PHE A 194 8.13 -8.99 12.41
CA PHE A 194 9.47 -8.88 12.99
C PHE A 194 10.49 -9.32 11.94
N PHE A 195 11.65 -8.65 11.92
CA PHE A 195 12.86 -9.19 11.32
C PHE A 195 13.80 -9.53 12.47
N GLU A 196 14.34 -10.75 12.46
CA GLU A 196 15.48 -11.15 13.30
C GLU A 196 16.80 -10.83 12.58
#